data_AF-A0A9X2DM04-F1
#
_entry.id   AF-A0A9X2DM04-F1
#
_cell.length_a   1.000
_cell.length_b   1.000
_cell.length_c   1.000
_cell.angle_alpha   90.00
_cell.angle_beta   90.00
_cell.angle_gamma   90.00
#
_symmetry.space_group_name_H-M   'P 1'
#
loop_
_entity.id
_entity.type
_entity.pdbx_description
1 polymer ?
#
loop_
_entity_poly.entity_id
_entity_poly.type
_entity_poly.pdbx_seq_one_letter_code
_entity_poly.pdbx_strand_id
1 'polypeptide(L)'
;MVDSIKQLLAHAAKPTGEPPITLLLSNRFMKLYTGYSSWQELSRDLGVNTICEDELEKAIAAHNHLHSKIGFTNWTEMKCKAVDCYYEERPFGIVPHF
;
A
#
# COMPACT_ATOMS: atom_id res chain seq x y z
N MET A 1 28.54 19.61 -15.18
CA MET A 1 27.82 20.09 -13.97
C MET A 1 26.31 19.97 -14.18
N VAL A 2 25.82 18.80 -14.63
CA VAL A 2 24.39 18.55 -14.96
C VAL A 2 23.84 17.35 -14.18
N ASP A 3 24.70 16.51 -13.61
CA ASP A 3 24.30 15.32 -12.84
C ASP A 3 23.67 15.63 -11.47
N SER A 4 23.98 16.78 -10.86
CA SER A 4 23.45 17.13 -9.53
C SER A 4 21.97 17.51 -9.54
N ILE A 5 21.45 18.06 -10.65
CA ILE A 5 20.03 18.48 -10.74
C ILE A 5 19.12 17.26 -10.91
N LYS A 6 19.56 16.23 -11.64
CA LYS A 6 18.81 14.97 -11.77
C LYS A 6 18.73 14.21 -10.44
N GLN A 7 19.80 14.24 -9.64
CA GLN A 7 19.76 13.65 -8.30
C GLN A 7 18.88 14.44 -7.33
N LEU A 8 18.86 15.79 -7.41
CA LEU A 8 17.95 16.61 -6.59
C LEU A 8 16.47 16.42 -6.95
N LEU A 9 16.12 16.29 -8.24
CA LEU A 9 14.75 16.00 -8.67
C LEU A 9 14.30 14.57 -8.31
N ALA A 10 15.21 13.60 -8.33
CA ALA A 10 14.92 12.24 -7.86
C ALA A 10 14.69 12.17 -6.33
N HIS A 11 15.27 13.11 -5.56
CA HIS A 11 15.06 13.20 -4.11
C HIS A 11 13.88 14.10 -3.71
N ALA A 12 13.47 15.05 -4.56
CA ALA A 12 12.35 15.96 -4.29
C ALA A 12 10.97 15.41 -4.71
N ALA A 13 10.93 14.30 -5.45
CA ALA A 13 9.69 13.70 -5.97
C ALA A 13 9.30 12.39 -5.28
N LYS A 14 9.62 12.23 -3.99
CA LYS A 14 8.82 11.33 -3.13
C LYS A 14 7.95 12.24 -2.30
N PRO A 15 6.63 12.30 -2.53
CA PRO A 15 5.77 13.11 -1.70
C PRO A 15 5.87 12.49 -0.31
N THR A 16 6.19 13.33 0.63
CA THR A 16 6.15 13.06 2.07
C THR A 16 4.71 12.82 2.57
N GLY A 17 3.77 12.58 1.67
CA GLY A 17 2.44 12.10 2.00
C GLY A 17 2.45 10.58 1.97
N GLU A 18 2.33 9.96 3.13
CA GLU A 18 1.92 8.56 3.20
C GLU A 18 0.63 8.41 2.40
N PRO A 19 0.51 7.39 1.51
CA PRO A 19 -0.73 7.18 0.81
C PRO A 19 -1.84 6.96 1.83
N PRO A 20 -3.04 7.48 1.59
CA PRO A 20 -4.12 7.28 2.54
C PRO A 20 -4.37 5.78 2.71
N ILE A 21 -4.35 5.31 3.96
CA ILE A 21 -4.54 3.90 4.31
C ILE A 21 -5.83 3.33 3.71
N THR A 22 -6.81 4.19 3.43
CA THR A 22 -8.06 3.84 2.73
C THR A 22 -7.84 3.24 1.34
N LEU A 23 -6.73 3.52 0.66
CA LEU A 23 -6.36 2.87 -0.61
C LEU A 23 -6.02 1.40 -0.41
N LEU A 24 -5.25 1.09 0.63
CA LEU A 24 -4.93 -0.29 1.01
C LEU A 24 -6.18 -1.08 1.33
N LEU A 25 -7.15 -0.44 2.00
CA LEU A 25 -8.41 -1.05 2.42
C LEU A 25 -9.49 -1.02 1.32
N SER A 26 -9.18 -0.46 0.16
CA SER A 26 -10.16 -0.34 -0.92
C SER A 26 -10.45 -1.69 -1.56
N ASN A 27 -11.70 -1.93 -1.94
CA ASN A 27 -12.09 -3.12 -2.69
C ASN A 27 -11.31 -3.28 -4.00
N ARG A 28 -10.87 -2.15 -4.58
CA ARG A 28 -10.06 -2.15 -5.80
C ARG A 28 -8.69 -2.74 -5.55
N PHE A 29 -7.99 -2.29 -4.50
CA PHE A 29 -6.68 -2.82 -4.14
C PHE A 29 -6.76 -4.31 -3.80
N MET A 30 -7.77 -4.71 -3.01
CA MET A 30 -7.95 -6.11 -2.62
C MET A 30 -8.13 -7.05 -3.82
N LYS A 31 -8.98 -6.65 -4.77
CA LYS A 31 -9.25 -7.45 -5.96
C LYS A 31 -8.04 -7.57 -6.88
N LEU A 32 -7.25 -6.51 -6.98
CA LEU A 32 -6.09 -6.49 -7.87
C LEU A 32 -4.87 -7.21 -7.28
N TYR A 33 -4.71 -7.19 -5.96
CA TYR A 33 -3.44 -7.58 -5.35
C TYR A 33 -3.52 -8.66 -4.27
N THR A 34 -4.66 -8.84 -3.58
CA THR A 34 -4.75 -9.76 -2.42
C THR A 34 -5.70 -10.93 -2.60
N GLY A 35 -6.28 -11.09 -3.78
CA GLY A 35 -7.22 -12.19 -4.07
C GLY A 35 -8.54 -12.11 -3.28
N TYR A 36 -8.77 -11.03 -2.53
CA TYR A 36 -9.98 -10.76 -1.77
C TYR A 36 -10.89 -9.78 -2.50
N SER A 37 -12.21 -9.86 -2.27
CA SER A 37 -13.15 -8.92 -2.87
C SER A 37 -13.23 -7.59 -2.12
N SER A 38 -12.92 -7.61 -0.83
CA SER A 38 -12.95 -6.45 0.05
C SER A 38 -12.04 -6.60 1.27
N TRP A 39 -11.78 -5.47 1.94
CA TRP A 39 -11.07 -5.48 3.22
C TRP A 39 -11.80 -6.29 4.28
N GLN A 40 -13.14 -6.27 4.31
CA GLN A 40 -13.87 -7.02 5.33
C GLN A 40 -13.66 -8.52 5.22
N GLU A 41 -13.47 -9.06 4.01
CA GLU A 41 -13.15 -10.48 3.84
C GLU A 41 -11.76 -10.79 4.37
N LEU A 42 -10.77 -9.95 4.05
CA LEU A 42 -9.41 -10.10 4.55
C LEU A 42 -9.34 -9.96 6.07
N SER A 43 -10.00 -8.96 6.65
CA SER A 43 -10.01 -8.71 8.10
C SER A 43 -10.72 -9.83 8.86
N ARG A 44 -11.78 -10.42 8.28
CA ARG A 44 -12.46 -11.61 8.81
C ARG A 44 -11.55 -12.84 8.78
N ASP A 45 -10.86 -13.08 7.68
CA ASP A 45 -9.94 -14.23 7.55
C ASP A 45 -8.70 -14.07 8.45
N LEU A 46 -8.24 -12.83 8.67
CA LEU A 46 -7.15 -12.49 9.62
C LEU A 46 -7.60 -12.48 11.09
N GLY A 47 -8.90 -12.49 11.37
CA GLY A 47 -9.46 -12.34 12.72
C GLY A 47 -9.23 -10.96 13.34
N VAL A 48 -9.01 -9.93 12.53
CA VAL A 48 -8.74 -8.56 12.98
C VAL A 48 -9.96 -7.68 12.72
N ASN A 49 -10.41 -6.98 13.76
CA ASN A 49 -11.54 -6.04 13.68
C ASN A 49 -11.11 -4.56 13.71
N THR A 50 -9.80 -4.30 13.86
CA THR A 50 -9.23 -2.96 13.95
C THR A 50 -8.34 -2.67 12.74
N ILE A 51 -8.02 -1.39 12.52
CA ILE A 51 -7.02 -0.95 11.52
C ILE A 51 -5.79 -0.48 12.30
N CYS A 52 -5.32 -1.30 13.25
CA CYS A 52 -4.08 -1.07 13.97
C CYS A 52 -2.93 -1.73 13.19
N GLU A 53 -1.94 -0.97 12.73
CA GLU A 53 -0.85 -1.50 11.91
C GLU A 53 -0.10 -2.64 12.61
N ASP A 54 0.19 -2.50 13.90
CA ASP A 54 0.88 -3.52 14.69
C ASP A 54 0.07 -4.83 14.79
N GLU A 55 -1.26 -4.74 14.89
CA GLU A 55 -2.13 -5.91 14.91
C GLU A 55 -2.21 -6.57 13.54
N LEU A 56 -2.23 -5.77 12.47
CA LEU A 56 -2.26 -6.27 11.10
C LEU A 56 -0.96 -6.94 10.69
N GLU A 57 0.19 -6.35 11.06
CA GLU A 57 1.49 -6.96 10.79
C GLU A 57 1.63 -8.29 11.54
N LYS A 58 1.23 -8.33 12.81
CA LYS A 58 1.19 -9.59 13.59
C LYS A 58 0.22 -10.62 13.00
N ALA A 59 -0.97 -10.20 12.59
CA ALA A 59 -1.97 -11.10 12.04
C ALA A 59 -1.52 -11.68 10.70
N ILE A 60 -0.99 -10.85 9.80
CA ILE A 60 -0.46 -11.31 8.51
C ILE A 60 0.73 -12.25 8.75
N ALA A 61 1.66 -11.91 9.63
CA ALA A 61 2.80 -12.78 9.96
C ALA A 61 2.38 -14.12 10.61
N ALA A 62 1.32 -14.11 11.42
CA ALA A 62 0.80 -15.33 12.06
C ALA A 62 0.07 -16.25 11.08
N HIS A 63 -0.53 -15.71 10.03
CA HIS A 63 -1.38 -16.46 9.08
C HIS A 63 -0.64 -16.75 7.76
N ASN A 64 0.46 -17.51 7.83
CA ASN A 64 1.25 -17.92 6.66
C ASN A 64 0.42 -18.60 5.54
N HIS A 65 -0.66 -19.29 5.89
CA HIS A 65 -1.54 -19.91 4.89
C HIS A 65 -2.27 -18.87 4.04
N LEU A 66 -2.55 -17.67 4.59
CA LEU A 66 -3.18 -16.57 3.86
C LEU A 66 -2.20 -15.85 2.94
N HIS A 67 -0.88 -15.98 3.11
CA HIS A 67 0.11 -15.37 2.19
C HIS A 67 -0.07 -15.84 0.76
N SER A 68 -0.44 -17.11 0.56
CA SER A 68 -0.74 -17.67 -0.76
C SER A 68 -1.91 -16.99 -1.47
N LYS A 69 -2.84 -16.42 -0.70
CA LYS A 69 -4.02 -15.71 -1.20
C LYS A 69 -3.77 -14.20 -1.29
N ILE A 70 -3.20 -13.62 -0.23
CA ILE A 70 -2.85 -12.20 -0.10
C ILE A 70 -1.75 -11.79 -1.09
N GLY A 71 -0.87 -12.70 -1.49
CA GLY A 71 0.22 -12.40 -2.42
C GLY A 71 1.35 -11.54 -1.83
N PHE A 72 1.26 -11.19 -0.54
CA PHE A 72 2.27 -10.43 0.19
C PHE A 72 2.70 -11.19 1.44
N THR A 73 3.98 -11.04 1.79
CA THR A 73 4.59 -11.72 2.95
C THR A 73 4.40 -10.97 4.26
N ASN A 74 4.18 -9.65 4.19
CA ASN A 74 3.99 -8.80 5.36
C ASN A 74 3.20 -7.52 5.03
N TRP A 75 2.73 -6.82 6.06
CA TRP A 75 1.96 -5.58 5.91
C TRP A 75 2.77 -4.48 5.21
N THR A 76 4.07 -4.39 5.49
CA THR A 76 4.96 -3.39 4.88
C THR A 76 5.06 -3.55 3.36
N GLU A 77 5.15 -4.78 2.85
CA GLU A 77 5.18 -5.08 1.42
C GLU A 77 3.87 -4.66 0.74
N MET A 78 2.74 -4.94 1.40
CA MET A 78 1.41 -4.52 0.95
C MET A 78 1.29 -2.98 0.93
N LYS A 79 1.80 -2.29 1.96
CA LYS A 79 1.91 -0.81 2.01
C LYS A 79 2.73 -0.27 0.84
N CYS A 80 3.94 -0.78 0.63
CA CYS A 80 4.79 -0.38 -0.48
C CYS A 80 4.07 -0.54 -1.82
N LYS A 81 3.36 -1.65 -2.03
CA LYS A 81 2.61 -1.84 -3.28
C LYS A 81 1.49 -0.83 -3.46
N ALA A 82 0.77 -0.48 -2.40
CA ALA A 82 -0.25 0.56 -2.47
C ALA A 82 0.33 1.96 -2.71
N VAL A 83 1.51 2.25 -2.16
CA VAL A 83 2.27 3.48 -2.46
C VAL A 83 2.59 3.53 -3.95
N ASP A 84 3.13 2.44 -4.51
CA ASP A 84 3.46 2.35 -5.93
C ASP A 84 2.21 2.56 -6.78
N CYS A 85 1.09 1.90 -6.45
CA CYS A 85 -0.18 2.07 -7.16
C CYS A 85 -0.68 3.52 -7.11
N TYR A 86 -0.59 4.17 -5.94
CA TYR A 86 -1.02 5.55 -5.76
C TYR A 86 -0.24 6.53 -6.65
N TYR A 87 1.08 6.32 -6.78
CA TYR A 87 1.94 7.16 -7.62
C TYR A 87 1.93 6.76 -9.10
N GLU A 88 1.65 5.50 -9.44
CA GLU A 88 1.38 5.07 -10.82
C GLU A 88 0.09 5.72 -11.36
N GLU A 89 -0.96 5.82 -10.54
CA GLU A 89 -2.22 6.48 -10.90
C GLU A 89 -2.15 8.01 -10.84
N ARG A 90 -1.15 8.55 -10.14
CA ARG A 90 -0.84 9.98 -10.07
C ARG A 90 0.58 10.22 -10.58
N PRO A 91 0.83 10.03 -11.89
CA PRO A 91 2.11 10.39 -12.45
C PRO A 91 2.36 11.87 -12.15
N PHE A 92 3.45 12.15 -11.45
CA PHE A 92 3.90 13.52 -11.16
C PHE A 92 3.80 14.38 -12.42
N GLY A 93 2.87 15.34 -12.42
CA GLY A 93 2.59 16.09 -13.65
C GLY A 93 1.48 17.14 -13.60
N ILE A 94 0.61 17.18 -12.59
CA ILE A 94 -0.30 18.33 -12.44
C ILE A 94 -0.34 18.72 -10.97
N VAL A 95 0.16 19.94 -10.73
CA VAL A 95 0.10 20.71 -9.50
C VAL A 95 -1.29 20.58 -8.86
N PRO A 96 -1.42 20.41 -7.52
CA PRO A 96 -2.73 20.44 -6.89
C PRO A 96 -3.36 21.82 -7.11
N HIS A 97 -4.49 21.87 -7.79
CA HIS A 97 -5.40 23.01 -7.69
C HIS A 97 -6.03 22.95 -6.30
N PHE A 98 -5.50 23.78 -5.40
CA PHE A 98 -6.17 24.20 -4.17
C PHE A 98 -7.34 25.13 -4.52
#